data_AF-A0A1I5L2L4-F1
#
_entry.id   AF-A0A1I5L2L4-F1
#
_cell.length_a   1.000
_cell.length_b   1.000
_cell.length_c   1.000
_cell.angle_alpha   90.00
_cell.angle_beta   90.00
_cell.angle_gamma   90.00
#
_symmetry.space_group_name_H-M   'P 1'
#
loop_
_entity.id
_entity.type
_entity.pdbx_description
1 polymer ?
#
loop_
_entity_poly.entity_id
_entity_poly.type
_entity_poly.pdbx_seq_one_letter_code
_entity_poly.pdbx_strand_id
1 'polypeptide(L)'
;METQKPFADTFRTRQAAHDLRHHAEGFGAPVLDRIAGLIPLGLRDGADRALALREAVAAGCDLSTPRGYEVRDHLRLAAVLPDDDFDAFLLAGCMLLADVLRRDAPSDDLPHMWEATAPHYRLAPPPLCAALANGFAQLEARAPGLLDPPPTSADRLTRAPDVVVPPLLDLARTLPAAARRSLGLEPVLGPQSGLFRGTDTRAVRAVTAAETLDEALPQITALVCLNAILRTLPRETAAALWAERAPHLLSLPAPERAPILAGVRLLFESDDGFLAARALPDDRLIPVG
;
A
#
# COMPACT_ATOMS: atom_id res chain seq x y z
N MET A 1 33.38 -6.92 -1.45
CA MET A 1 32.44 -6.61 -0.35
C MET A 1 31.39 -5.70 -0.94
N GLU A 2 30.30 -6.26 -1.47
CA GLU A 2 29.14 -5.45 -1.84
C GLU A 2 28.57 -4.86 -0.55
N THR A 3 28.55 -3.54 -0.46
CA THR A 3 27.83 -2.82 0.58
C THR A 3 26.36 -3.18 0.43
N GLN A 4 25.88 -4.07 1.30
CA GLN A 4 24.47 -4.39 1.44
C GLN A 4 23.73 -3.07 1.67
N LYS A 5 23.00 -2.60 0.65
CA LYS A 5 22.18 -1.40 0.79
C LYS A 5 21.22 -1.62 1.96
N PRO A 6 21.04 -0.65 2.86
CA PRO A 6 20.09 -0.79 3.96
C PRO A 6 18.69 -1.09 3.39
N PHE A 7 18.09 -2.17 3.87
CA PHE A 7 16.80 -2.71 3.41
C PHE A 7 15.65 -1.74 3.68
N ALA A 8 15.85 -0.80 4.61
CA ALA A 8 14.91 0.27 4.93
C ALA A 8 14.54 1.18 3.76
N ASP A 9 15.32 1.22 2.67
CA ASP A 9 15.09 2.15 1.57
C ASP A 9 14.55 1.50 0.28
N THR A 10 13.76 0.43 0.41
CA THR A 10 12.96 -0.04 -0.72
C THR A 10 11.66 0.78 -0.83
N PHE A 11 11.18 0.97 -2.06
CA PHE A 11 9.89 1.59 -2.32
C PHE A 11 8.75 0.92 -1.53
N ARG A 12 8.75 -0.41 -1.43
CA ARG A 12 7.73 -1.19 -0.69
C ARG A 12 7.73 -0.90 0.79
N THR A 13 8.92 -0.87 1.42
CA THR A 13 9.06 -0.47 2.82
C THR A 13 8.48 0.92 3.05
N ARG A 14 8.86 1.89 2.21
CA ARG A 14 8.41 3.28 2.34
C ARG A 14 6.91 3.42 2.13
N GLN A 15 6.35 2.69 1.18
CA GLN A 15 4.90 2.63 0.96
C GLN A 15 4.16 2.03 2.15
N ALA A 16 4.60 0.87 2.66
CA ALA A 16 3.97 0.22 3.80
C ALA A 16 3.99 1.12 5.05
N ALA A 17 5.14 1.75 5.35
CA ALA A 17 5.24 2.73 6.43
C ALA A 17 4.36 3.96 6.20
N HIS A 18 4.18 4.40 4.95
CA HIS A 18 3.27 5.50 4.61
C HIS A 18 1.81 5.14 4.85
N ASP A 19 1.36 3.97 4.40
CA ASP A 19 -0.03 3.52 4.55
C ASP A 19 -0.40 3.37 6.03
N LEU A 20 0.50 2.80 6.85
CA LEU A 20 0.31 2.67 8.30
C LEU A 20 0.17 4.04 8.98
N ARG A 21 1.00 5.01 8.61
CA ARG A 21 0.93 6.40 9.14
C ARG A 21 -0.38 7.07 8.75
N HIS A 22 -0.77 6.96 7.48
CA HIS A 22 -2.02 7.51 6.99
C HIS A 22 -3.23 6.98 7.79
N HIS A 23 -3.24 5.67 8.07
CA HIS A 23 -4.28 5.11 8.92
C HIS A 23 -4.18 5.57 10.38
N ALA A 24 -2.98 5.64 10.96
CA ALA A 24 -2.78 6.13 12.33
C ALA A 24 -3.30 7.57 12.52
N GLU A 25 -3.08 8.45 11.54
CA GLU A 25 -3.61 9.82 11.51
C GLU A 25 -5.14 9.89 11.47
N GLY A 26 -5.79 8.85 10.91
CA GLY A 26 -7.24 8.73 10.85
C GLY A 26 -7.90 8.40 12.19
N PHE A 27 -7.15 7.89 13.17
CA PHE A 27 -7.69 7.64 14.51
C PHE A 27 -7.82 8.95 15.29
N GLY A 28 -9.00 9.17 15.87
CA GLY A 28 -9.30 10.38 16.63
C GLY A 28 -8.57 10.45 17.98
N ALA A 29 -8.49 11.67 18.53
CA ALA A 29 -7.95 11.93 19.87
C ALA A 29 -8.51 11.00 20.98
N PRO A 30 -9.81 10.61 20.99
CA PRO A 30 -10.33 9.70 22.01
C PRO A 30 -9.66 8.33 22.05
N VAL A 31 -9.13 7.81 20.93
CA VAL A 31 -8.43 6.52 20.91
C VAL A 31 -7.05 6.66 21.56
N LEU A 32 -6.34 7.74 21.24
CA LEU A 32 -5.04 8.07 21.84
C LEU A 32 -5.17 8.27 23.37
N ASP A 33 -6.24 8.94 23.81
CA ASP A 33 -6.51 9.17 25.24
C ASP A 33 -6.73 7.84 25.99
N ARG A 34 -7.40 6.86 25.37
CA ARG A 34 -7.59 5.53 25.96
C ARG A 34 -6.27 4.77 26.05
N ILE A 35 -5.45 4.77 24.99
CA ILE A 35 -4.10 4.17 25.02
C ILE A 35 -3.26 4.80 26.14
N ALA A 36 -3.26 6.13 26.27
CA ALA A 36 -2.54 6.86 27.31
C ALA A 36 -2.97 6.47 28.75
N GLY A 37 -4.22 6.01 28.90
CA GLY A 37 -4.80 5.56 30.17
C GLY A 37 -4.48 4.12 30.58
N LEU A 38 -3.96 3.27 29.68
CA LEU A 38 -3.81 1.83 29.93
C LEU A 38 -2.84 1.47 31.06
N ILE A 39 -1.72 2.19 31.17
CA ILE A 39 -0.70 1.93 32.21
C ILE A 39 -0.74 3.07 33.25
N PRO A 40 -1.26 2.81 34.46
CA PRO A 40 -1.26 3.75 35.57
C PRO A 40 0.07 3.68 36.33
N LEU A 41 1.18 4.08 35.71
CA LEU A 41 2.49 4.12 36.39
C LEU A 41 3.07 5.55 36.42
N GLY A 42 3.18 6.12 37.62
CA GLY A 42 4.01 7.30 37.93
C GLY A 42 3.30 8.67 37.90
N LEU A 43 3.97 9.66 38.52
CA LEU A 43 3.54 11.06 38.78
C LEU A 43 3.20 11.92 37.56
N ARG A 44 3.21 11.38 36.33
CA ARG A 44 2.86 12.13 35.12
C ARG A 44 1.40 11.90 34.76
N ASP A 45 0.72 13.01 34.47
CA ASP A 45 -0.68 13.05 34.11
C ASP A 45 -0.92 12.27 32.81
N GLY A 46 -2.06 11.57 32.71
CA GLY A 46 -2.48 10.92 31.47
C GLY A 46 -2.57 11.89 30.30
N ALA A 47 -2.80 13.18 30.58
CA ALA A 47 -2.77 14.26 29.59
C ALA A 47 -1.39 14.39 28.90
N ASP A 48 -0.28 14.25 29.62
CA ASP A 48 1.07 14.34 29.05
C ASP A 48 1.34 13.17 28.10
N ARG A 49 0.85 11.97 28.44
CA ARG A 49 0.98 10.78 27.58
C ARG A 49 0.13 10.88 26.33
N ALA A 50 -1.11 11.36 26.46
CA ALA A 50 -1.96 11.62 25.31
C ALA A 50 -1.33 12.66 24.36
N LEU A 51 -0.70 13.70 24.91
CA LEU A 51 0.07 14.66 24.13
C LEU A 51 1.26 14.00 23.41
N ALA A 52 2.05 13.19 24.12
CA ALA A 52 3.17 12.46 23.53
C ALA A 52 2.73 11.52 22.38
N LEU A 53 1.60 10.83 22.53
CA LEU A 53 1.01 10.00 21.47
C LEU A 53 0.60 10.83 20.25
N ARG A 54 -0.06 11.98 20.45
CA ARG A 54 -0.45 12.89 19.35
C ARG A 54 0.78 13.44 18.62
N GLU A 55 1.82 13.81 19.36
CA GLU A 55 3.07 14.27 18.77
C GLU A 55 3.78 13.16 17.98
N ALA A 56 3.75 11.92 18.48
CA ALA A 56 4.27 10.77 17.74
C ALA A 56 3.51 10.55 16.42
N VAL A 57 2.18 10.63 16.43
CA VAL A 57 1.36 10.56 15.21
C VAL A 57 1.72 11.70 14.25
N ALA A 58 1.78 12.94 14.74
CA ALA A 58 2.16 14.11 13.93
C ALA A 58 3.59 14.04 13.38
N ALA A 59 4.50 13.35 14.07
CA ALA A 59 5.85 13.04 13.62
C ALA A 59 5.92 11.82 12.69
N GLY A 60 4.78 11.34 12.18
CA GLY A 60 4.71 10.18 11.29
C GLY A 60 5.02 8.87 12.01
N CYS A 61 4.47 8.69 13.22
CA CYS A 61 4.69 7.53 14.07
C CYS A 61 6.17 7.32 14.48
N ASP A 62 6.95 8.40 14.62
CA ASP A 62 8.33 8.33 15.11
C ASP A 62 8.37 8.11 16.63
N LEU A 63 8.71 6.89 17.07
CA LEU A 63 8.86 6.55 18.49
C LEU A 63 10.31 6.59 18.99
N SER A 64 11.23 7.17 18.23
CA SER A 64 12.65 7.34 18.61
C SER A 64 12.92 8.60 19.43
N THR A 65 11.92 9.47 19.56
CA THR A 65 12.01 10.66 20.41
C THR A 65 11.91 10.28 21.89
N PRO A 66 12.42 11.09 22.82
CA PRO A 66 12.23 10.85 24.26
C PRO A 66 10.76 10.61 24.64
N ARG A 67 9.84 11.39 24.07
CA ARG A 67 8.38 11.23 24.27
C ARG A 67 7.84 9.95 23.63
N GLY A 68 8.36 9.55 22.47
CA GLY A 68 8.02 8.29 21.81
C GLY A 68 8.40 7.06 22.63
N TYR A 69 9.55 7.08 23.32
CA TYR A 69 9.94 6.01 24.23
C TYR A 69 8.99 5.89 25.43
N GLU A 70 8.49 7.01 25.95
CA GLU A 70 7.57 7.03 27.11
C GLU A 70 6.23 6.36 26.82
N VAL A 71 5.77 6.36 25.58
CA VAL A 71 4.46 5.80 25.17
C VAL A 71 4.56 4.42 24.52
N ARG A 72 5.77 3.90 24.30
CA ARG A 72 5.97 2.61 23.61
C ARG A 72 5.38 1.44 24.39
N ASP A 73 5.47 1.45 25.71
CA ASP A 73 4.90 0.36 26.53
C ASP A 73 3.37 0.41 26.53
N HIS A 74 2.76 1.59 26.50
CA HIS A 74 1.30 1.74 26.31
C HIS A 74 0.86 1.20 24.95
N LEU A 75 1.60 1.50 23.89
CA LEU A 75 1.33 0.97 22.56
C LEU A 75 1.47 -0.55 22.52
N ARG A 76 2.54 -1.10 23.11
CA ARG A 76 2.72 -2.57 23.21
C ARG A 76 1.57 -3.23 23.95
N LEU A 77 1.13 -2.66 25.06
CA LEU A 77 0.00 -3.18 25.82
C LEU A 77 -1.31 -3.11 25.01
N ALA A 78 -1.61 -1.97 24.38
CA ALA A 78 -2.78 -1.83 23.52
C ALA A 78 -2.79 -2.85 22.38
N ALA A 79 -1.62 -3.10 21.77
CA ALA A 79 -1.48 -3.98 20.62
C ALA A 79 -1.57 -5.48 20.96
N VAL A 80 -1.74 -5.86 22.22
CA VAL A 80 -2.01 -7.25 22.65
C VAL A 80 -3.38 -7.42 23.32
N LEU A 81 -4.23 -6.39 23.30
CA LEU A 81 -5.57 -6.39 23.91
C LEU A 81 -6.68 -6.11 22.88
N PRO A 82 -6.80 -6.91 21.80
CA PRO A 82 -7.76 -6.64 20.74
C PRO A 82 -9.24 -6.76 21.17
N ASP A 83 -9.52 -7.54 22.22
CA ASP A 83 -10.88 -7.74 22.74
C ASP A 83 -11.34 -6.63 23.69
N ASP A 84 -10.41 -5.88 24.29
CA ASP A 84 -10.72 -4.79 25.24
C ASP A 84 -11.00 -3.47 24.51
N ASP A 85 -10.18 -3.13 23.51
CA ASP A 85 -10.30 -1.89 22.74
C ASP A 85 -9.73 -2.08 21.33
N PHE A 86 -10.60 -2.52 20.42
CA PHE A 86 -10.21 -2.87 19.06
C PHE A 86 -9.57 -1.69 18.28
N ASP A 87 -10.08 -0.47 18.45
CA ASP A 87 -9.50 0.71 17.78
C ASP A 87 -8.10 1.03 18.34
N ALA A 88 -7.92 0.94 19.66
CA ALA A 88 -6.61 1.16 20.28
C ALA A 88 -5.59 0.09 19.84
N PHE A 89 -6.03 -1.17 19.75
CA PHE A 89 -5.25 -2.27 19.21
C PHE A 89 -4.77 -2.00 17.78
N LEU A 90 -5.68 -1.60 16.88
CA LEU A 90 -5.34 -1.31 15.48
C LEU A 90 -4.39 -0.11 15.35
N LEU A 91 -4.67 0.98 16.08
CA LEU A 91 -3.81 2.16 16.10
C LEU A 91 -2.40 1.84 16.59
N ALA A 92 -2.30 1.08 17.69
CA ALA A 92 -1.02 0.69 18.25
C ALA A 92 -0.23 -0.21 17.30
N GLY A 93 -0.88 -1.17 16.64
CA GLY A 93 -0.29 -1.97 15.57
C GLY A 93 0.27 -1.10 14.44
N CYS A 94 -0.50 -0.12 13.96
CA CYS A 94 -0.04 0.83 12.93
C CYS A 94 1.20 1.60 13.37
N MET A 95 1.18 2.21 14.56
CA MET A 95 2.28 3.03 15.06
C MET A 95 3.57 2.23 15.27
N LEU A 96 3.47 1.05 15.88
CA LEU A 96 4.63 0.19 16.16
C LEU A 96 5.27 -0.33 14.86
N LEU A 97 4.47 -0.82 13.91
CA LEU A 97 4.97 -1.27 12.61
C LEU A 97 5.60 -0.12 11.81
N ALA A 98 4.94 1.04 11.74
CA ALA A 98 5.46 2.19 11.00
C ALA A 98 6.83 2.64 11.53
N ASP A 99 6.98 2.67 12.86
CA ASP A 99 8.23 3.03 13.52
C ASP A 99 9.36 2.02 13.22
N VAL A 100 9.08 0.72 13.27
CA VAL A 100 10.05 -0.34 12.98
C VAL A 100 10.47 -0.36 11.51
N LEU A 101 9.52 -0.17 10.59
CA LEU A 101 9.83 -0.12 9.17
C LEU A 101 10.78 1.03 8.82
N ARG A 102 10.71 2.15 9.55
CA ARG A 102 11.56 3.32 9.35
C ARG A 102 12.97 3.17 9.93
N ARG A 103 13.12 2.51 11.09
CA ARG A 103 14.39 2.51 11.86
C ARG A 103 15.43 1.48 11.41
N ASP A 104 15.09 0.61 10.46
CA ASP A 104 15.91 -0.56 10.08
C ASP A 104 16.39 -1.40 11.28
N ALA A 105 15.64 -1.39 12.38
CA ALA A 105 15.98 -2.05 13.62
C ALA A 105 15.01 -3.21 13.87
N PRO A 106 15.50 -4.40 14.26
CA PRO A 106 14.63 -5.49 14.65
C PRO A 106 13.77 -5.09 15.85
N SER A 107 12.54 -5.63 15.90
CA SER A 107 11.67 -5.56 17.06
C SER A 107 11.32 -6.99 17.46
N ASP A 108 11.72 -7.36 18.69
CA ASP A 108 11.57 -8.72 19.19
C ASP A 108 10.09 -9.07 19.48
N ASP A 109 9.24 -8.05 19.69
CA ASP A 109 7.84 -8.24 20.11
C ASP A 109 6.87 -8.39 18.94
N LEU A 110 7.12 -7.72 17.81
CA LEU A 110 6.19 -7.69 16.67
C LEU A 110 5.87 -9.07 16.06
N PRO A 111 6.82 -10.02 15.95
CA PRO A 111 6.50 -11.37 15.49
C PRO A 111 5.48 -12.06 16.38
N HIS A 112 5.71 -12.04 17.69
CA HIS A 112 4.79 -12.61 18.69
C HIS A 112 3.42 -11.94 18.65
N MET A 113 3.38 -10.62 18.45
CA MET A 113 2.12 -9.88 18.29
C MET A 113 1.34 -10.37 17.07
N TRP A 114 1.99 -10.54 15.91
CA TRP A 114 1.33 -11.07 14.73
C TRP A 114 0.77 -12.47 14.96
N GLU A 115 1.58 -13.39 15.49
CA GLU A 115 1.17 -14.77 15.76
C GLU A 115 -0.06 -14.84 16.68
N ALA A 116 -0.09 -14.01 17.72
CA ALA A 116 -1.19 -13.99 18.68
C ALA A 116 -2.46 -13.30 18.14
N THR A 117 -2.34 -12.29 17.29
CA THR A 117 -3.44 -11.36 16.97
C THR A 117 -3.77 -11.21 15.48
N ALA A 118 -3.13 -11.96 14.59
CA ALA A 118 -3.43 -11.96 13.15
C ALA A 118 -4.94 -12.14 12.82
N PRO A 119 -5.71 -13.02 13.50
CA PRO A 119 -7.15 -13.10 13.28
C PRO A 119 -7.89 -11.79 13.55
N HIS A 120 -7.47 -11.01 14.55
CA HIS A 120 -8.08 -9.73 14.89
C HIS A 120 -7.72 -8.63 13.89
N TYR A 121 -6.48 -8.58 13.40
CA TYR A 121 -6.11 -7.65 12.32
C TYR A 121 -6.97 -7.84 11.07
N ARG A 122 -7.36 -9.09 10.75
CA ARG A 122 -8.23 -9.41 9.61
C ARG A 122 -9.68 -8.95 9.77
N LEU A 123 -10.11 -8.58 10.99
CA LEU A 123 -11.43 -8.00 11.24
C LEU A 123 -11.48 -6.50 10.92
N ALA A 124 -10.32 -5.86 10.72
CA ALA A 124 -10.24 -4.45 10.36
C ALA A 124 -10.83 -4.19 8.95
N PRO A 125 -11.23 -2.94 8.65
CA PRO A 125 -11.60 -2.56 7.28
C PRO A 125 -10.50 -2.94 6.27
N PRO A 126 -10.85 -3.39 5.05
CA PRO A 126 -9.86 -3.96 4.11
C PRO A 126 -8.62 -3.10 3.84
N PRO A 127 -8.71 -1.75 3.67
CA PRO A 127 -7.51 -0.92 3.50
C PRO A 127 -6.56 -0.96 4.70
N LEU A 128 -7.10 -0.96 5.92
CA LEU A 128 -6.31 -1.01 7.15
C LEU A 128 -5.71 -2.41 7.37
N CYS A 129 -6.49 -3.46 7.14
CA CYS A 129 -5.97 -4.83 7.14
C CYS A 129 -4.80 -4.96 6.16
N ALA A 130 -4.96 -4.46 4.93
CA ALA A 130 -3.92 -4.47 3.92
C ALA A 130 -2.68 -3.67 4.33
N ALA A 131 -2.84 -2.50 4.96
CA ALA A 131 -1.71 -1.71 5.46
C ALA A 131 -0.91 -2.48 6.52
N LEU A 132 -1.59 -3.07 7.51
CA LEU A 132 -1.00 -3.90 8.56
C LEU A 132 -0.30 -5.14 7.98
N ALA A 133 -0.99 -5.89 7.13
CA ALA A 133 -0.47 -7.10 6.49
C ALA A 133 0.73 -6.80 5.59
N ASN A 134 0.70 -5.72 4.80
CA ASN A 134 1.87 -5.30 4.02
C ASN A 134 3.03 -4.86 4.92
N GLY A 135 2.74 -4.21 6.06
CA GLY A 135 3.75 -3.86 7.06
C GLY A 135 4.48 -5.10 7.61
N PHE A 136 3.73 -6.11 8.06
CA PHE A 136 4.29 -7.39 8.50
C PHE A 136 5.00 -8.14 7.36
N ALA A 137 4.47 -8.13 6.15
CA ALA A 137 5.13 -8.75 4.99
C ALA A 137 6.49 -8.10 4.69
N GLN A 138 6.65 -6.79 4.94
CA GLN A 138 7.96 -6.13 4.83
C GLN A 138 8.93 -6.54 5.95
N LEU A 139 8.45 -6.89 7.14
CA LEU A 139 9.31 -7.45 8.19
C LEU A 139 9.78 -8.86 7.82
N GLU A 140 8.87 -9.71 7.35
CA GLU A 140 9.19 -11.05 6.87
C GLU A 140 10.16 -11.03 5.68
N ALA A 141 10.00 -10.08 4.75
CA ALA A 141 10.92 -9.92 3.63
C ALA A 141 12.36 -9.52 4.07
N ARG A 142 12.51 -8.87 5.23
CA ARG A 142 13.82 -8.51 5.80
C ARG A 142 14.47 -9.68 6.52
N ALA A 143 13.66 -10.46 7.23
CA ALA A 143 14.10 -11.64 7.98
C ALA A 143 13.16 -12.81 7.66
N PRO A 144 13.42 -13.57 6.58
CA PRO A 144 12.58 -14.70 6.23
C PRO A 144 12.52 -15.75 7.36
N GLY A 145 11.32 -16.22 7.68
CA GLY A 145 11.04 -17.09 8.82
C GLY A 145 10.85 -16.34 10.13
N LEU A 146 10.68 -15.01 10.10
CA LEU A 146 10.38 -14.21 11.29
C LEU A 146 8.93 -14.41 11.75
N LEU A 147 8.00 -14.59 10.82
CA LEU A 147 6.56 -14.76 11.10
C LEU A 147 6.09 -16.17 10.78
N ASP A 148 5.32 -16.80 11.68
CA ASP A 148 4.67 -18.10 11.42
C ASP A 148 3.18 -18.14 11.85
N PRO A 149 2.21 -18.13 10.91
CA PRO A 149 2.38 -18.00 9.46
C PRO A 149 2.54 -16.53 9.04
N PRO A 150 3.23 -16.22 7.93
CA PRO A 150 3.29 -14.85 7.40
C PRO A 150 1.93 -14.38 6.85
N PRO A 151 1.74 -13.06 6.62
CA PRO A 151 0.55 -12.53 5.96
C PRO A 151 0.30 -13.19 4.60
N THR A 152 -0.94 -13.59 4.34
CA THR A 152 -1.32 -14.19 3.06
C THR A 152 -1.42 -13.12 1.97
N SER A 153 -1.39 -13.54 0.70
CA SER A 153 -1.62 -12.61 -0.42
C SER A 153 -2.98 -11.92 -0.34
N ALA A 154 -4.01 -12.58 0.21
CA ALA A 154 -5.33 -12.00 0.38
C ALA A 154 -5.35 -10.92 1.47
N ASP A 155 -4.64 -11.13 2.58
CA ASP A 155 -4.53 -10.16 3.68
C ASP A 155 -3.93 -8.82 3.21
N ARG A 156 -3.10 -8.87 2.16
CA ARG A 156 -2.33 -7.73 1.62
C ARG A 156 -3.10 -6.86 0.62
N LEU A 157 -4.31 -7.23 0.21
CA LEU A 157 -5.05 -6.50 -0.81
C LEU A 157 -5.96 -5.42 -0.21
N THR A 158 -5.74 -4.17 -0.59
CA THR A 158 -6.64 -3.05 -0.23
C THR A 158 -8.03 -3.24 -0.86
N ARG A 159 -8.06 -3.78 -2.08
CA ARG A 159 -9.29 -4.12 -2.82
C ARG A 159 -9.11 -5.45 -3.55
N ALA A 160 -10.15 -6.27 -3.53
CA ALA A 160 -10.17 -7.53 -4.25
C ALA A 160 -10.22 -7.30 -5.79
N PRO A 161 -9.71 -8.24 -6.61
CA PRO A 161 -9.68 -8.09 -8.07
C PRO A 161 -11.04 -7.85 -8.72
N ASP A 162 -12.10 -8.47 -8.20
CA ASP A 162 -13.47 -8.33 -8.67
C ASP A 162 -14.05 -6.92 -8.47
N VAL A 163 -13.52 -6.16 -7.50
CA VAL A 163 -13.86 -4.74 -7.29
C VAL A 163 -13.07 -3.83 -8.23
N VAL A 164 -11.83 -4.19 -8.56
CA VAL A 164 -10.89 -3.33 -9.32
C VAL A 164 -11.05 -3.50 -10.84
N VAL A 165 -11.30 -4.72 -11.31
CA VAL A 165 -11.35 -5.05 -12.74
C VAL A 165 -12.49 -4.35 -13.48
N PRO A 166 -13.75 -4.29 -12.99
CA PRO A 166 -14.84 -3.71 -13.77
C PRO A 166 -14.65 -2.21 -14.10
N PRO A 167 -14.29 -1.32 -13.15
CA PRO A 167 -14.06 0.10 -13.47
C PRO A 167 -12.88 0.31 -14.44
N LEU A 168 -11.82 -0.50 -14.35
CA LEU A 168 -10.71 -0.47 -15.31
C LEU A 168 -11.17 -0.85 -16.71
N LEU A 169 -11.99 -1.90 -16.82
CA LEU A 169 -12.54 -2.36 -18.08
C LEU A 169 -13.45 -1.31 -18.72
N ASP A 170 -14.31 -0.66 -17.92
CA ASP A 170 -15.17 0.40 -18.40
C ASP A 170 -14.35 1.59 -18.93
N LEU A 171 -13.33 2.01 -18.20
CA LEU A 171 -12.43 3.06 -18.66
C LEU A 171 -11.68 2.64 -19.95
N ALA A 172 -11.12 1.43 -20.00
CA ALA A 172 -10.43 0.92 -21.18
C ALA A 172 -11.32 0.84 -22.42
N ARG A 173 -12.63 0.58 -22.25
CA ARG A 173 -13.62 0.54 -23.34
C ARG A 173 -13.90 1.90 -23.96
N THR A 174 -13.67 2.98 -23.23
CA THR A 174 -13.85 4.33 -23.76
C THR A 174 -12.74 4.76 -24.73
N LEU A 175 -11.71 3.91 -24.93
CA LEU A 175 -10.61 4.20 -25.86
C LEU A 175 -11.14 4.49 -27.28
N PRO A 176 -10.88 5.70 -27.82
CA PRO A 176 -11.36 6.09 -29.14
C PRO A 176 -10.90 5.15 -30.25
N ALA A 177 -11.76 4.90 -31.24
CA ALA A 177 -11.43 4.03 -32.37
C ALA A 177 -10.22 4.55 -33.19
N ALA A 178 -10.05 5.86 -33.28
CA ALA A 178 -8.87 6.47 -33.90
C ALA A 178 -7.58 6.09 -33.16
N ALA A 179 -7.56 6.19 -31.82
CA ALA A 179 -6.44 5.78 -31.00
C ALA A 179 -6.16 4.27 -31.13
N ARG A 180 -7.22 3.43 -31.09
CA ARG A 180 -7.09 1.97 -31.31
C ARG A 180 -6.43 1.62 -32.64
N ARG A 181 -6.80 2.30 -33.73
CA ARG A 181 -6.19 2.12 -35.05
C ARG A 181 -4.75 2.61 -35.09
N SER A 182 -4.50 3.79 -34.56
CA SER A 182 -3.15 4.38 -34.51
C SER A 182 -2.15 3.49 -33.76
N LEU A 183 -2.62 2.84 -32.69
CA LEU A 183 -1.82 1.91 -31.89
C LEU A 183 -1.82 0.47 -32.45
N GLY A 184 -2.59 0.18 -33.50
CA GLY A 184 -2.70 -1.18 -34.05
C GLY A 184 -3.33 -2.19 -33.08
N LEU A 185 -4.23 -1.74 -32.21
CA LEU A 185 -4.87 -2.57 -31.16
C LEU A 185 -6.06 -3.39 -31.67
N GLU A 186 -6.71 -2.99 -32.77
CA GLU A 186 -7.88 -3.69 -33.33
C GLU A 186 -7.69 -5.20 -33.55
N PRO A 187 -6.57 -5.71 -34.11
CA PRO A 187 -6.40 -7.15 -34.32
C PRO A 187 -6.11 -7.94 -33.04
N VAL A 188 -5.64 -7.27 -31.98
CA VAL A 188 -5.19 -7.93 -30.74
C VAL A 188 -6.23 -7.85 -29.62
N LEU A 189 -7.19 -6.93 -29.71
CA LEU A 189 -8.32 -6.87 -28.79
C LEU A 189 -9.28 -8.05 -29.07
N GLY A 190 -9.67 -8.71 -27.99
CA GLY A 190 -10.68 -9.76 -27.98
C GLY A 190 -12.09 -9.20 -28.23
N PRO A 191 -13.09 -10.09 -28.37
CA PRO A 191 -14.50 -9.69 -28.54
C PRO A 191 -15.01 -8.87 -27.36
N GLN A 192 -14.40 -9.02 -26.18
CA GLN A 192 -14.57 -8.12 -25.07
C GLN A 192 -13.58 -6.96 -25.23
N SER A 193 -13.97 -5.92 -25.98
CA SER A 193 -13.23 -4.66 -26.12
C SER A 193 -12.62 -4.25 -24.78
N GLY A 194 -11.28 -4.31 -24.65
CA GLY A 194 -10.56 -4.11 -23.39
C GLY A 194 -9.63 -5.26 -22.95
N LEU A 195 -9.72 -6.44 -23.58
CA LEU A 195 -8.85 -7.59 -23.27
C LEU A 195 -8.00 -7.99 -24.48
N PHE A 196 -6.73 -8.32 -24.25
CA PHE A 196 -5.87 -8.91 -25.30
C PHE A 196 -6.16 -10.39 -25.52
N ARG A 197 -6.02 -10.84 -26.76
CA ARG A 197 -6.11 -12.26 -27.14
C ARG A 197 -4.83 -12.99 -26.72
N GLY A 198 -4.71 -13.31 -25.44
CA GLY A 198 -3.53 -13.96 -24.88
C GLY A 198 -2.32 -13.03 -24.81
N THR A 199 -1.13 -13.62 -24.67
CA THR A 199 0.15 -12.89 -24.58
C THR A 199 0.62 -12.47 -25.98
N ASP A 200 0.20 -11.30 -26.44
CA ASP A 200 0.63 -10.74 -27.73
C ASP A 200 1.71 -9.66 -27.55
N THR A 201 2.92 -9.92 -28.05
CA THR A 201 4.04 -8.95 -28.02
C THR A 201 3.76 -7.68 -28.80
N ARG A 202 2.81 -7.71 -29.75
CA ARG A 202 2.33 -6.51 -30.47
C ARG A 202 1.57 -5.57 -29.54
N ALA A 203 0.83 -6.11 -28.56
CA ALA A 203 0.13 -5.30 -27.57
C ALA A 203 1.12 -4.52 -26.68
N VAL A 204 2.23 -5.15 -26.29
CA VAL A 204 3.30 -4.50 -25.51
C VAL A 204 3.94 -3.35 -26.31
N ARG A 205 4.22 -3.56 -27.60
CA ARG A 205 4.80 -2.53 -28.49
C ARG A 205 3.83 -1.39 -28.78
N ALA A 206 2.56 -1.72 -29.00
CA ALA A 206 1.51 -0.73 -29.22
C ALA A 206 1.36 0.21 -28.02
N VAL A 207 1.36 -0.36 -26.81
CA VAL A 207 1.27 0.40 -25.57
C VAL A 207 2.51 1.26 -25.33
N THR A 208 3.71 0.75 -25.59
CA THR A 208 4.93 1.54 -25.44
C THR A 208 5.06 2.64 -26.50
N ALA A 209 4.43 2.50 -27.67
CA ALA A 209 4.34 3.56 -28.68
C ALA A 209 3.30 4.65 -28.36
N ALA A 210 2.50 4.47 -27.31
CA ALA A 210 1.45 5.42 -26.90
C ALA A 210 1.97 6.74 -26.34
N GLU A 211 3.30 6.95 -26.27
CA GLU A 211 3.94 8.19 -25.84
C GLU A 211 3.43 9.45 -26.57
N THR A 212 2.78 9.27 -27.72
CA THR A 212 2.27 10.33 -28.60
C THR A 212 0.78 10.66 -28.41
N LEU A 213 0.05 9.94 -27.56
CA LEU A 213 -1.40 10.05 -27.41
C LEU A 213 -1.82 10.45 -25.99
N ASP A 214 -1.43 11.65 -25.56
CA ASP A 214 -1.75 12.18 -24.24
C ASP A 214 -3.26 12.18 -23.94
N GLU A 215 -4.11 12.50 -24.93
CA GLU A 215 -5.58 12.51 -24.77
C GLU A 215 -6.19 11.13 -24.48
N ALA A 216 -5.53 10.05 -24.87
CA ALA A 216 -6.01 8.67 -24.68
C ALA A 216 -5.26 7.92 -23.57
N LEU A 217 -4.32 8.60 -22.90
CA LEU A 217 -3.45 8.01 -21.89
C LEU A 217 -4.21 7.34 -20.73
N PRO A 218 -5.32 7.89 -20.20
CA PRO A 218 -6.08 7.22 -19.14
C PRO A 218 -6.60 5.85 -19.55
N GLN A 219 -7.19 5.75 -20.74
CA GLN A 219 -7.78 4.52 -21.26
C GLN A 219 -6.71 3.49 -21.62
N ILE A 220 -5.58 3.94 -22.16
CA ILE A 220 -4.43 3.08 -22.45
C ILE A 220 -3.86 2.54 -21.14
N THR A 221 -3.70 3.38 -20.12
CA THR A 221 -3.21 2.96 -18.81
C THR A 221 -4.15 1.96 -18.15
N ALA A 222 -5.47 2.19 -18.23
CA ALA A 222 -6.46 1.26 -17.73
C ALA A 222 -6.39 -0.10 -18.46
N LEU A 223 -6.25 -0.08 -19.79
CA LEU A 223 -6.07 -1.27 -20.61
C LEU A 223 -4.82 -2.07 -20.20
N VAL A 224 -3.70 -1.39 -19.96
CA VAL A 224 -2.44 -2.02 -19.54
C VAL A 224 -2.56 -2.64 -18.16
N CYS A 225 -3.11 -1.90 -17.18
CA CYS A 225 -3.30 -2.41 -15.82
C CYS A 225 -4.20 -3.64 -15.83
N LEU A 226 -5.33 -3.57 -16.54
CA LEU A 226 -6.28 -4.67 -16.67
C LEU A 226 -5.62 -5.93 -17.23
N ASN A 227 -4.86 -5.80 -18.32
CA ASN A 227 -4.22 -6.95 -18.96
C ASN A 227 -3.02 -7.49 -18.14
N ALA A 228 -2.34 -6.64 -17.37
CA ALA A 228 -1.33 -7.07 -16.40
C ALA A 228 -1.95 -7.84 -15.22
N ILE A 229 -3.11 -7.40 -14.71
CA ILE A 229 -3.86 -8.10 -13.64
C ILE A 229 -4.29 -9.48 -14.13
N LEU A 230 -4.80 -9.56 -15.36
CA LEU A 230 -5.27 -10.79 -15.99
C LEU A 230 -4.15 -11.65 -16.61
N ARG A 231 -2.88 -11.24 -16.45
CA ARG A 231 -1.68 -11.96 -16.92
C ARG A 231 -1.63 -12.19 -18.44
N THR A 232 -2.35 -11.39 -19.21
CA THR A 232 -2.24 -11.35 -20.69
C THR A 232 -1.11 -10.43 -21.13
N LEU A 233 -0.60 -9.58 -20.22
CA LEU A 233 0.54 -8.70 -20.46
C LEU A 233 1.52 -8.78 -19.27
N PRO A 234 2.85 -8.70 -19.50
CA PRO A 234 3.83 -8.65 -18.41
C PRO A 234 3.56 -7.49 -17.44
N ARG A 235 3.64 -7.75 -16.13
CA ARG A 235 3.35 -6.75 -15.10
C ARG A 235 4.36 -5.60 -15.10
N GLU A 236 5.58 -5.86 -15.59
CA GLU A 236 6.65 -4.89 -15.78
C GLU A 236 6.24 -3.78 -16.76
N THR A 237 5.35 -4.06 -17.71
CA THR A 237 4.86 -3.02 -18.62
C THR A 237 3.98 -2.01 -17.90
N ALA A 238 3.11 -2.47 -16.99
CA ALA A 238 2.32 -1.57 -16.15
C ALA A 238 3.22 -0.78 -15.18
N ALA A 239 4.24 -1.43 -14.62
CA ALA A 239 5.22 -0.77 -13.77
C ALA A 239 6.02 0.31 -14.51
N ALA A 240 6.48 0.02 -15.73
CA ALA A 240 7.21 0.96 -16.58
C ALA A 240 6.34 2.18 -16.96
N LEU A 241 5.10 1.92 -17.39
CA LEU A 241 4.15 2.98 -17.73
C LEU A 241 3.87 3.89 -16.52
N TRP A 242 3.67 3.29 -15.34
CA TRP A 242 3.50 4.05 -14.11
C TRP A 242 4.73 4.88 -13.78
N ALA A 243 5.93 4.29 -13.80
CA ALA A 243 7.17 4.98 -13.47
C ALA A 243 7.43 6.21 -14.35
N GLU A 244 6.99 6.19 -15.61
CA GLU A 244 7.14 7.29 -16.55
C GLU A 244 6.00 8.33 -16.45
N ARG A 245 4.76 7.87 -16.31
CA ARG A 245 3.55 8.71 -16.50
C ARG A 245 2.81 9.06 -15.23
N ALA A 246 3.25 8.58 -14.06
CA ALA A 246 2.54 8.82 -12.80
C ALA A 246 2.21 10.30 -12.56
N PRO A 247 3.11 11.30 -12.70
CA PRO A 247 2.76 12.70 -12.46
C PRO A 247 1.54 13.19 -13.27
N HIS A 248 1.42 12.77 -14.54
CA HIS A 248 0.27 13.09 -15.37
C HIS A 248 -0.97 12.28 -14.96
N LEU A 249 -0.82 10.98 -14.69
CA LEU A 249 -1.94 10.14 -14.23
C LEU A 249 -2.53 10.64 -12.90
N LEU A 250 -1.70 11.23 -12.04
CA LEU A 250 -2.13 11.82 -10.77
C LEU A 250 -2.88 13.14 -10.96
N SER A 251 -2.62 13.89 -12.04
CA SER A 251 -3.32 15.15 -12.34
C SER A 251 -4.68 14.95 -13.01
N LEU A 252 -5.01 13.73 -13.44
CA LEU A 252 -6.29 13.39 -14.08
C LEU A 252 -7.50 13.66 -13.15
N PRO A 253 -8.69 13.93 -13.73
CA PRO A 253 -9.94 14.00 -12.98
C PRO A 253 -10.22 12.70 -12.21
N ALA A 254 -10.88 12.82 -11.06
CA ALA A 254 -11.16 11.67 -10.18
C ALA A 254 -11.83 10.46 -10.87
N PRO A 255 -12.82 10.62 -11.78
CA PRO A 255 -13.46 9.48 -12.46
C PRO A 255 -12.51 8.63 -13.30
N GLU A 256 -11.47 9.23 -13.88
CA GLU A 256 -10.47 8.53 -14.69
C GLU A 256 -9.30 8.04 -13.84
N ARG A 257 -8.89 8.86 -12.87
CA ARG A 257 -7.77 8.58 -11.97
C ARG A 257 -8.05 7.41 -11.04
N ALA A 258 -9.23 7.34 -10.43
CA ALA A 258 -9.52 6.36 -9.38
C ALA A 258 -9.42 4.89 -9.85
N PRO A 259 -9.97 4.48 -11.01
CA PRO A 259 -9.78 3.12 -11.53
C PRO A 259 -8.31 2.78 -11.77
N ILE A 260 -7.55 3.72 -12.35
CA ILE A 260 -6.12 3.53 -12.64
C ILE A 260 -5.34 3.32 -11.35
N LEU A 261 -5.54 4.17 -10.33
CA LEU A 261 -4.87 4.03 -9.04
C LEU A 261 -5.21 2.70 -8.36
N ALA A 262 -6.47 2.27 -8.42
CA ALA A 262 -6.87 0.98 -7.88
C ALA A 262 -6.19 -0.19 -8.62
N GLY A 263 -6.05 -0.11 -9.94
CA GLY A 263 -5.34 -1.09 -10.75
C GLY A 263 -3.85 -1.18 -10.43
N VAL A 264 -3.18 -0.03 -10.38
CA VAL A 264 -1.75 0.05 -10.01
C VAL A 264 -1.52 -0.46 -8.59
N ARG A 265 -2.40 -0.10 -7.65
CA ARG A 265 -2.34 -0.58 -6.26
C ARG A 265 -2.49 -2.10 -6.19
N LEU A 266 -3.45 -2.68 -6.89
CA LEU A 266 -3.64 -4.13 -6.92
C LEU A 266 -2.41 -4.86 -7.51
N LEU A 267 -1.83 -4.32 -8.58
CA LEU A 267 -0.59 -4.88 -9.16
C LEU A 267 0.58 -4.80 -8.19
N PHE A 268 0.71 -3.67 -7.49
CA PHE A 268 1.73 -3.49 -6.45
C PHE A 268 1.56 -4.47 -5.28
N GLU A 269 0.34 -4.69 -4.78
CA GLU A 269 0.08 -5.55 -3.64
C GLU A 269 0.14 -7.05 -3.99
N SER A 270 -0.17 -7.42 -5.23
CA SER A 270 -0.23 -8.82 -5.70
C SER A 270 1.05 -9.33 -6.38
N ASP A 271 2.08 -8.49 -6.49
CA ASP A 271 3.36 -8.86 -7.06
C ASP A 271 4.50 -8.19 -6.29
N ASP A 272 5.36 -8.96 -5.64
CA ASP A 272 6.51 -8.40 -4.93
C ASP A 272 7.56 -7.78 -5.90
N GLY A 273 7.56 -8.20 -7.17
CA GLY A 273 8.43 -7.68 -8.23
C GLY A 273 7.94 -6.39 -8.90
N PHE A 274 6.74 -5.89 -8.57
CA PHE A 274 6.26 -4.63 -9.15
C PHE A 274 7.06 -3.44 -8.59
N LEU A 275 7.91 -2.85 -9.44
CA LEU A 275 8.79 -1.73 -9.10
C LEU A 275 8.25 -0.42 -9.70
N ALA A 276 7.50 0.33 -8.90
CA ALA A 276 6.84 1.56 -9.34
C ALA A 276 7.77 2.78 -9.50
N ALA A 277 9.00 2.73 -8.98
CA ALA A 277 9.79 3.94 -8.72
C ALA A 277 11.13 3.96 -9.46
N ARG A 278 11.20 4.78 -10.50
CA ARG A 278 12.45 5.48 -10.86
C ARG A 278 12.32 7.02 -10.84
N ALA A 279 11.14 7.62 -10.69
CA ALA A 279 10.98 9.07 -10.91
C ALA A 279 9.84 9.78 -10.14
N LEU A 280 9.30 9.24 -9.05
CA LEU A 280 8.27 9.96 -8.27
C LEU A 280 8.93 10.90 -7.25
N PRO A 281 8.58 12.21 -7.21
CA PRO A 281 9.18 13.18 -6.28
C PRO A 281 9.04 12.79 -4.81
N ASP A 282 7.97 12.08 -4.47
CA ASP A 282 7.64 11.64 -3.11
C ASP A 282 7.78 10.12 -2.89
N ASP A 283 8.23 9.36 -3.90
CA ASP A 283 8.43 7.90 -3.82
C ASP A 283 7.24 7.10 -3.23
N ARG A 284 6.00 7.49 -3.58
CA ARG A 284 4.76 6.88 -3.05
C ARG A 284 3.73 6.58 -4.14
N LEU A 285 3.01 5.46 -4.00
CA LEU A 285 1.64 5.31 -4.50
C LEU A 285 0.72 6.08 -3.54
N ILE A 286 -0.16 6.91 -4.07
CA ILE A 286 -1.11 7.73 -3.27
C ILE A 286 -1.81 6.84 -2.21
N PRO A 287 -1.94 7.29 -0.94
CA PRO A 287 -2.68 6.55 0.08
C PRO A 287 -4.13 6.32 -0.38
N VAL A 288 -4.62 5.09 -0.24
CA VAL A 288 -5.99 4.75 -0.64
C VAL A 288 -6.92 5.00 0.55
N GLY A 289 -7.57 6.16 0.56
CA GLY A 289 -8.76 6.46 1.36
C GLY A 289 -10.02 6.26 0.53
#